data_AF-A0A7H8SBX2-F1
#
_entry.id   AF-A0A7H8SBX2-F1
#
_cell.length_a   1.000
_cell.length_b   1.000
_cell.length_c   1.000
_cell.angle_alpha   90.00
_cell.angle_beta   90.00
_cell.angle_gamma   90.00
#
_symmetry.space_group_name_H-M   'P 1'
#
loop_
_entity.id
_entity.type
_entity.pdbx_description
1 polymer ?
#
loop_
_entity_poly.entity_id
_entity_poly.type
_entity_poly.pdbx_seq_one_letter_code
_entity_poly.pdbx_strand_id
1 'polypeptide(L)' 'MTSWITWLVVGLMVAVLLYAIFSVFFKKPIGLYIAAAFHIVLGILSLPSIGLYVSGLAILELIAGIVMTIKRSASSN' A
#
# COMPACT_ATOMS: atom_id res chain seq x y z
N MET A 1 -26.54 5.06 -9.06
CA MET A 1 -26.08 3.82 -8.40
C MET A 1 -24.56 3.69 -8.30
N THR A 2 -23.78 4.62 -8.87
CA THR A 2 -22.31 4.63 -8.84
C THR A 2 -21.69 5.18 -7.54
N SER A 3 -22.42 6.01 -6.78
CA SER A 3 -21.81 6.73 -5.64
C SER A 3 -21.34 5.82 -4.50
N TRP A 4 -22.12 4.82 -4.11
CA TRP A 4 -21.77 3.95 -2.99
C TRP A 4 -20.54 3.09 -3.27
N ILE A 5 -20.34 2.64 -4.52
CA ILE A 5 -19.15 1.89 -4.94
C ILE A 5 -17.92 2.77 -4.86
N THR A 6 -18.00 4.03 -5.31
CA THR A 6 -16.90 4.99 -5.19
C THR A 6 -16.50 5.21 -3.73
N TRP A 7 -17.46 5.36 -2.83
CA TRP A 7 -17.18 5.48 -1.40
C TRP A 7 -16.53 4.23 -0.80
N LEU A 8 -16.93 3.03 -1.23
CA LEU A 8 -16.28 1.78 -0.81
C LEU A 8 -14.84 1.69 -1.32
N VAL A 9 -14.58 2.06 -2.57
CA VAL A 9 -13.22 2.05 -3.15
C VAL A 9 -12.31 3.03 -2.40
N VAL A 10 -12.79 4.24 -2.12
CA VAL A 10 -12.03 5.24 -1.34
C VAL A 10 -11.81 4.74 0.10
N GLY A 11 -12.85 4.19 0.74
CA GLY A 11 -12.72 3.61 2.09
C GLY A 11 -11.69 2.48 2.13
N LEU A 12 -11.66 1.63 1.10
CA LEU A 12 -10.69 0.55 0.98
C LEU A 12 -9.26 1.10 0.78
N MET A 13 -9.07 2.11 -0.07
CA MET A 13 -7.76 2.77 -0.22
C MET A 13 -7.23 3.31 1.11
N VAL A 14 -8.08 3.98 1.89
CA VAL A 14 -7.69 4.51 3.21
C VAL A 14 -7.38 3.38 4.19
N ALA A 15 -8.17 2.31 4.21
CA ALA A 15 -7.92 1.16 5.08
C ALA A 15 -6.58 0.47 4.76
N VAL A 16 -6.25 0.31 3.47
CA VAL A 16 -4.97 -0.25 3.02
C VAL A 16 -3.80 0.65 3.42
N LEU A 17 -3.95 1.98 3.28
CA LEU A 17 -2.93 2.93 3.72
C LEU A 17 -2.68 2.86 5.23
N LEU A 18 -3.74 2.79 6.05
CA LEU A 18 -3.59 2.59 7.50
C LEU A 18 -2.89 1.27 7.81
N TYR A 19 -3.24 0.19 7.11
CA TYR A 19 -2.56 -1.09 7.24
C TYR A 19 -1.06 -1.00 6.88
N ALA A 20 -0.69 -0.26 5.84
CA ALA A 20 0.70 0.00 5.50
C ALA A 20 1.43 0.73 6.64
N ILE A 21 0.83 1.79 7.19
CA ILE A 21 1.40 2.57 8.31
C ILE A 21 1.62 1.67 9.54
N PHE A 22 0.61 0.86 9.92
CA PHE A 22 0.76 -0.08 11.04
C PHE A 22 1.84 -1.13 10.74
N SER A 23 1.96 -1.58 9.49
CA SER A 23 3.01 -2.53 9.08
C SER A 23 4.41 -1.95 9.25
N VAL A 24 4.60 -0.65 8.94
CA VAL A 24 5.86 0.06 9.26
C VAL A 24 6.10 0.06 10.76
N PHE A 25 5.11 0.49 11.55
CA PHE A 25 5.22 0.62 13.01
C PHE A 25 5.56 -0.71 13.70
N PHE A 26 4.90 -1.80 13.29
CA PHE A 26 5.15 -3.14 13.80
C PHE A 26 6.35 -3.84 13.17
N LYS A 27 7.11 -3.17 12.30
CA LYS A 27 8.28 -3.73 11.61
C LYS A 27 7.96 -5.00 10.80
N LYS A 28 6.77 -5.07 10.19
CA LYS A 28 6.28 -6.21 9.41
C LYS A 28 6.38 -5.90 7.91
N PRO A 29 7.50 -6.22 7.24
CA PRO A 29 7.68 -5.90 5.82
C PRO A 29 6.65 -6.59 4.91
N ILE A 30 6.16 -7.78 5.31
CA ILE A 30 5.11 -8.49 4.57
C ILE A 30 3.83 -7.67 4.41
N GLY A 31 3.49 -6.85 5.41
CA GLY A 31 2.30 -6.01 5.33
C GLY A 31 2.44 -4.88 4.32
N LEU A 32 3.66 -4.39 4.08
CA LEU A 32 3.94 -3.39 3.05
C LEU A 32 3.84 -3.96 1.64
N TYR A 33 4.28 -5.20 1.43
CA TYR A 33 4.10 -5.87 0.13
C TYR A 33 2.63 -6.11 -0.19
N ILE A 34 1.84 -6.50 0.83
CA ILE A 34 0.40 -6.65 0.67
C ILE A 34 -0.24 -5.30 0.35
N ALA A 35 0.07 -4.24 1.09
CA ALA A 35 -0.45 -2.91 0.83
C ALA A 35 -0.12 -2.42 -0.59
N ALA A 36 1.13 -2.59 -1.02
CA ALA A 36 1.59 -2.22 -2.35
C ALA A 36 0.79 -2.96 -3.45
N ALA A 37 0.53 -4.26 -3.29
CA ALA A 37 -0.28 -5.02 -4.24
C ALA A 37 -1.71 -4.46 -4.35
N PHE A 38 -2.35 -4.14 -3.22
CA PHE A 38 -3.68 -3.52 -3.22
C PHE A 38 -3.67 -2.14 -3.86
N HIS A 39 -2.72 -1.27 -3.53
CA HIS A 39 -2.62 0.06 -4.13
C HIS A 39 -2.23 0.04 -5.61
N ILE A 40 -1.48 -0.96 -6.11
CA ILE A 40 -1.28 -1.15 -7.56
C ILE A 40 -2.61 -1.44 -8.24
N VAL A 41 -3.36 -2.43 -7.74
CA VAL A 41 -4.64 -2.83 -8.35
C VAL A 41 -5.65 -1.67 -8.30
N LEU A 42 -5.83 -1.06 -7.13
CA LEU A 42 -6.74 0.07 -6.95
C LEU A 42 -6.28 1.31 -7.74
N GLY A 43 -4.98 1.51 -7.85
CA GLY A 43 -4.36 2.58 -8.63
C GLY A 43 -4.70 2.44 -10.11
N ILE A 44 -4.44 1.28 -10.72
CA ILE A 44 -4.74 1.00 -12.12
C ILE A 44 -6.24 1.17 -12.42
N LEU A 45 -7.10 0.63 -11.55
CA LEU A 45 -8.56 0.74 -11.69
C LEU A 45 -9.08 2.18 -11.59
N SER A 46 -8.28 3.11 -11.04
CA SER A 46 -8.65 4.50 -10.80
C SER A 46 -7.88 5.50 -11.68
N LEU A 47 -7.14 5.01 -12.68
CA LEU A 47 -6.46 5.85 -13.68
C LEU A 47 -7.48 6.57 -14.58
N PRO A 48 -7.12 7.75 -15.13
CA PRO A 48 -5.85 8.46 -14.97
C PRO A 48 -5.80 9.37 -13.72
N SER A 49 -6.90 9.50 -12.97
CA SER A 49 -7.09 10.52 -11.92
C SER A 49 -6.33 10.20 -10.61
N ILE A 50 -7.06 9.90 -9.53
CA ILE A 50 -6.52 9.50 -8.22
C ILE A 50 -5.57 8.29 -8.33
N GLY A 51 -5.77 7.45 -9.35
CA GLY A 51 -5.00 6.25 -9.60
C GLY A 51 -3.49 6.46 -9.72
N LEU A 52 -3.03 7.61 -10.23
CA LEU A 52 -1.59 7.92 -10.31
C LEU A 52 -0.97 8.11 -8.92
N TYR A 53 -1.67 8.82 -8.03
CA TYR A 53 -1.22 9.03 -6.65
C TYR A 53 -1.20 7.72 -5.87
N VAL A 54 -2.24 6.91 -6.04
CA VAL A 54 -2.35 5.59 -5.38
C VAL A 54 -1.26 4.63 -5.89
N SER A 55 -0.95 4.65 -7.20
CA SER A 55 0.16 3.88 -7.76
C SER A 55 1.51 4.36 -7.24
N GLY A 56 1.69 5.67 -7.05
CA GLY A 56 2.87 6.25 -6.41
C GLY A 56 3.05 5.79 -4.97
N LEU A 57 1.97 5.75 -4.19
CA LEU A 57 1.98 5.18 -2.83
C LEU A 57 2.42 3.71 -2.85
N ALA A 58 1.93 2.92 -3.80
CA ALA A 58 2.32 1.52 -3.90
C ALA A 58 3.83 1.34 -4.16
N ILE A 59 4.44 2.22 -4.96
CA ILE A 59 5.89 2.22 -5.19
C ILE A 59 6.64 2.54 -3.89
N LEU A 60 6.18 3.54 -3.13
CA LEU A 60 6.77 3.88 -1.83
C LEU A 60 6.66 2.73 -0.83
N GLU A 61 5.51 2.07 -0.77
CA GLU A 61 5.27 0.91 0.10
C GLU A 61 6.19 -0.26 -0.28
N LEU A 62 6.37 -0.52 -1.58
CA LEU A 62 7.28 -1.55 -2.07
C LEU A 62 8.74 -1.26 -1.67
N ILE A 63 9.22 -0.02 -1.89
CA ILE A 63 10.57 0.40 -1.52
C ILE A 63 10.76 0.27 0.00
N ALA A 64 9.81 0.77 0.80
CA ALA A 64 9.85 0.65 2.25
C ALA A 64 9.89 -0.81 2.71
N GLY A 65 9.08 -1.68 2.09
CA GLY A 65 9.09 -3.12 2.34
C GLY A 65 10.46 -3.75 2.09
N ILE A 66 11.08 -3.45 0.94
CA ILE A 66 12.43 -3.93 0.58
C ILE A 66 13.47 -3.47 1.62
N VAL A 67 13.51 -2.18 1.95
CA VAL A 67 14.46 -1.63 2.94
C VAL A 67 14.31 -2.32 4.30
N MET A 68 13.07 -2.53 4.74
CA MET A 68 12.80 -3.20 6.03
C MET A 68 13.19 -4.67 6.01
N THR A 69 12.96 -5.38 4.91
CA THR A 69 13.40 -6.77 4.73
C THR A 69 14.93 -6.88 4.79
N ILE A 70 15.65 -6.03 4.05
CA ILE A 70 17.12 -6.00 4.06
C ILE A 70 17.63 -5.74 5.48
N LYS A 71 17.09 -4.73 6.17
CA LYS A 71 17.48 -4.39 7.54
C LYS A 71 17.22 -5.55 8.52
N ARG A 72 16.10 -6.26 8.36
CA ARG A 72 15.75 -7.40 9.21
C ARG A 72 16.71 -8.58 8.98
N SER A 73 17.03 -8.88 7.73
CA SER A 73 17.99 -9.93 7.40
C SER A 73 19.39 -9.62 7.93
N ALA A 74 19.85 -8.36 7.81
CA ALA A 74 21.15 -7.93 8.32
C ALA A 74 21.27 -8.00 9.85
N SER A 75 20.17 -7.79 10.59
CA SER A 75 20.14 -7.87 12.06
C SER A 75 20.09 -9.30 12.60
N SER A 76 19.85 -10.30 11.76
CA SER A 76 19.71 -11.70 12.16
C SER A 76 21.01 -12.51 12.01
N ASN A 77 22.05 -11.93 11.42
CA ASN A 77 23.39 -12.49 11.27
C ASN A 77 24.34 -11.89 12.30
#